data_AF-A0A6M3K317-F1
#
_entry.id   AF-A0A6M3K317-F1
#
_cell.length_a   1.000
_cell.length_b   1.000
_cell.length_c   1.000
_cell.angle_alpha   90.00
_cell.angle_beta   90.00
_cell.angle_gamma   90.00
#
_symmetry.space_group_name_H-M   'P 1'
#
loop_
_entity.id
_entity.type
_entity.pdbx_description
1 polymer ?
#
loop_
_entity_poly.entity_id
_entity_poly.type
_entity_poly.pdbx_seq_one_letter_code
_entity_poly.pdbx_strand_id
1 'polypeptide(L)'
;MVAKGGIPWNKGRSWDDDTKRCISESNKKYAMEHPGINSGENNPFYGKKHSKKTRRRISEANSGRKITEKHKRQISKALKGRPFTKEHKMRIAKSFIGRPIGRPIG
;
A
#
# COMPACT_ATOMS: atom_id res chain seq x y z
N MET A 1 9.70 21.16 -41.55
CA MET A 1 9.94 21.80 -40.25
C MET A 1 8.98 21.18 -39.23
N VAL A 2 9.48 20.45 -38.23
CA VAL A 2 8.63 19.82 -37.20
C VAL A 2 8.35 20.86 -36.13
N ALA A 3 7.09 21.26 -35.97
CA ALA A 3 6.66 22.19 -34.92
C ALA A 3 7.00 21.58 -33.55
N LYS A 4 7.84 22.27 -32.77
CA LYS A 4 8.13 21.88 -31.38
C LYS A 4 6.84 22.01 -30.58
N GLY A 5 6.33 20.90 -30.06
CA GLY A 5 5.11 20.87 -29.25
C GLY A 5 5.22 21.86 -28.09
N GLY A 6 4.29 22.81 -28.04
CA GLY A 6 4.26 23.86 -27.03
C GLY A 6 4.11 23.30 -25.61
N ILE A 7 4.66 24.02 -24.65
CA ILE A 7 4.50 23.72 -23.22
C ILE A 7 2.99 23.83 -22.89
N PRO A 8 2.36 22.77 -22.32
CA PRO A 8 0.95 22.82 -21.96
C PRO A 8 0.68 23.96 -20.97
N TRP A 9 -0.43 24.69 -21.17
CA TRP A 9 -0.84 25.87 -20.39
C TRP A 9 -0.96 25.66 -18.87
N ASN A 10 -0.96 24.40 -18.41
CA ASN A 10 -1.08 24.03 -17.00
C ASN A 10 0.26 23.55 -16.39
N LYS A 11 1.36 23.53 -17.15
CA LYS A 11 2.64 23.03 -16.66
C LYS A 11 3.28 24.05 -15.71
N GLY A 12 3.47 23.64 -14.45
CA GLY A 12 4.05 24.48 -13.38
C GLY A 12 3.03 25.26 -12.54
N ARG A 13 1.73 25.15 -12.86
CA ARG A 13 0.67 25.70 -12.00
C ARG A 13 0.55 24.85 -10.75
N SER A 14 0.76 25.45 -9.58
CA SER A 14 0.37 24.86 -8.30
C SER A 14 -1.09 25.21 -8.02
N TRP A 15 -1.85 24.21 -7.56
CA TRP A 15 -3.19 24.45 -7.03
C TRP A 15 -3.09 25.25 -5.73
N ASP A 16 -4.02 26.18 -5.53
CA ASP A 16 -4.25 26.80 -4.23
C ASP A 16 -4.78 25.76 -3.23
N ASP A 17 -4.57 26.03 -1.95
CA ASP A 17 -4.88 25.05 -0.90
C ASP A 17 -6.40 24.87 -0.71
N ASP A 18 -7.20 25.90 -1.00
CA ASP A 18 -8.66 25.81 -0.98
C ASP A 18 -9.18 24.89 -2.08
N THR A 19 -8.65 24.97 -3.30
CA THR A 19 -9.01 24.06 -4.39
C THR A 19 -8.59 22.62 -4.08
N LYS A 20 -7.40 22.39 -3.53
CA LYS A 20 -6.99 21.04 -3.08
C LYS A 20 -7.96 20.50 -2.03
N ARG A 21 -8.37 21.35 -1.07
CA ARG A 21 -9.35 21.00 -0.05
C ARG A 21 -10.70 20.65 -0.68
N CYS A 22 -11.26 21.49 -1.54
CA CYS A 22 -12.54 21.25 -2.20
C CYS A 22 -12.56 19.95 -3.02
N ILE A 23 -11.48 19.67 -3.75
CA ILE A 23 -11.33 18.40 -4.50
C ILE A 23 -11.27 17.21 -3.54
N SER A 24 -10.48 17.32 -2.46
CA SER A 24 -10.37 16.27 -1.45
C SER A 24 -11.71 16.00 -0.77
N GLU A 25 -12.45 17.05 -0.39
CA GLU A 25 -13.77 16.93 0.23
C GLU A 25 -14.79 16.31 -0.71
N SER A 26 -14.80 16.74 -1.97
CA SER A 26 -15.67 16.15 -3.00
C SER A 26 -15.38 14.67 -3.22
N ASN A 27 -14.10 14.29 -3.34
CA ASN A 27 -13.70 12.89 -3.48
C ASN A 27 -14.08 12.06 -2.24
N LYS A 28 -13.94 12.64 -1.04
CA LYS A 28 -14.36 12.00 0.22
C LYS A 28 -15.87 11.80 0.26
N LYS A 29 -16.65 12.82 -0.12
CA LYS A 29 -18.12 12.74 -0.21
C LYS A 29 -18.55 11.63 -1.16
N TYR A 30 -17.98 11.60 -2.37
CA TYR A 30 -18.25 10.55 -3.35
C TYR A 30 -17.93 9.14 -2.81
N ALA A 31 -16.78 8.98 -2.12
CA ALA A 31 -16.42 7.70 -1.51
C ALA A 31 -17.35 7.27 -0.37
N MET A 32 -17.95 8.22 0.35
CA MET A 32 -18.97 7.95 1.37
C MET A 32 -20.32 7.55 0.77
N GLU A 33 -20.72 8.22 -0.32
CA GLU A 33 -21.97 7.95 -1.04
C GLU A 33 -21.92 6.62 -1.83
N HIS A 34 -20.73 6.20 -2.27
CA HIS A 34 -20.51 4.97 -3.02
C HIS A 34 -19.56 4.01 -2.30
N PRO A 35 -20.01 3.41 -1.17
CA PRO A 35 -19.18 2.49 -0.42
C PRO A 35 -18.81 1.27 -1.28
N GLY A 36 -17.53 0.95 -1.27
CA GLY A 36 -17.02 -0.25 -1.90
C GLY A 36 -16.85 -0.22 -3.42
N ILE A 37 -17.03 0.94 -4.07
CA ILE A 37 -16.80 1.13 -5.52
C ILE A 37 -15.40 0.69 -5.97
N ASN A 38 -14.40 0.79 -5.08
CA ASN A 38 -13.01 0.39 -5.34
C ASN A 38 -12.58 -0.83 -4.51
N SER A 39 -13.53 -1.63 -4.03
CA SER A 39 -13.26 -2.77 -3.14
C SER A 39 -13.85 -4.06 -3.69
N GLY A 40 -13.31 -5.21 -3.26
CA GLY A 40 -13.76 -6.52 -3.74
C GLY A 40 -13.74 -6.60 -5.26
N GLU A 41 -14.77 -7.21 -5.84
CA GLU A 41 -14.93 -7.41 -7.28
C GLU A 41 -15.10 -6.11 -8.07
N ASN A 42 -15.55 -5.02 -7.43
CA ASN A 42 -15.71 -3.71 -8.07
C ASN A 42 -14.36 -3.04 -8.36
N ASN A 43 -13.28 -3.45 -7.68
CA ASN A 43 -11.95 -2.91 -7.97
C ASN A 43 -11.50 -3.37 -9.37
N PRO A 44 -11.15 -2.46 -10.30
CA PRO A 44 -10.69 -2.83 -11.65
C PRO A 44 -9.47 -3.76 -11.69
N PHE A 45 -8.71 -3.82 -10.60
CA PHE A 45 -7.55 -4.69 -10.42
C PHE A 45 -7.83 -5.94 -9.57
N TYR A 46 -9.08 -6.19 -9.19
CA TYR A 46 -9.45 -7.42 -8.47
C TYR A 46 -9.10 -8.66 -9.31
N GLY A 47 -8.51 -9.67 -8.67
CA GLY A 47 -8.03 -10.90 -9.32
C GLY A 47 -6.80 -10.73 -10.23
N LYS A 48 -6.40 -9.51 -10.60
CA LYS A 48 -5.27 -9.27 -11.51
C LYS A 48 -3.94 -9.27 -10.76
N LYS A 49 -2.91 -9.90 -11.34
CA LYS A 49 -1.56 -9.98 -10.76
C LYS A 49 -0.60 -9.01 -11.46
N HIS A 50 0.21 -8.28 -10.69
CA HIS A 50 1.31 -7.50 -11.27
C HIS A 50 2.40 -8.40 -11.86
N SER A 51 3.01 -7.93 -12.96
CA SER A 51 4.15 -8.58 -13.61
C SER A 51 5.36 -8.69 -12.67
N LYS A 52 6.25 -9.66 -12.94
CA LYS A 52 7.50 -9.82 -12.17
C LYS A 52 8.35 -8.55 -12.17
N LYS A 53 8.47 -7.88 -13.33
CA LYS A 53 9.19 -6.61 -13.48
C LYS A 53 8.62 -5.51 -12.60
N THR A 54 7.29 -5.34 -12.59
CA THR A 54 6.64 -4.32 -11.75
C THR A 54 6.78 -4.63 -10.27
N ARG A 55 6.61 -5.89 -9.87
CA ARG A 55 6.81 -6.31 -8.47
C ARG A 55 8.23 -6.04 -7.98
N ARG A 56 9.23 -6.30 -8.83
CA ARG A 56 10.63 -5.98 -8.54
C ARG A 56 10.85 -4.49 -8.32
N ARG A 57 10.33 -3.64 -9.21
CA ARG A 57 10.43 -2.17 -9.07
C ARG A 57 9.81 -1.66 -7.77
N ILE A 58 8.64 -2.19 -7.39
CA ILE A 58 7.97 -1.84 -6.12
C ILE A 58 8.82 -2.28 -4.93
N SER A 59 9.42 -3.47 -4.99
CA SER A 59 10.30 -3.99 -3.94
C SER A 59 11.55 -3.13 -3.78
N GLU A 60 12.20 -2.75 -4.88
CA GLU A 60 13.40 -1.91 -4.88
C GLU A 60 13.11 -0.52 -4.32
N ALA A 61 12.00 0.10 -4.73
CA ALA A 61 11.60 1.42 -4.24
C ALA A 61 11.27 1.44 -2.74
N ASN A 62 10.82 0.31 -2.18
CA ASN A 62 10.53 0.18 -0.75
C ASN A 62 11.71 -0.38 0.06
N SER A 63 12.75 -0.88 -0.61
CA SER A 63 13.93 -1.43 0.04
C SER A 63 14.65 -0.34 0.85
N GLY A 64 15.00 -0.63 2.10
CA GLY A 64 15.70 0.31 2.98
C GLY A 64 14.83 1.42 3.59
N ARG A 65 13.52 1.47 3.30
CA ARG A 65 12.61 2.44 3.94
C ARG A 65 12.54 2.19 5.45
N LYS A 66 13.10 3.12 6.24
CA LYS A 66 13.05 3.05 7.71
C LYS A 66 11.69 3.54 8.23
N ILE A 67 11.05 2.70 9.03
CA ILE A 67 9.84 3.09 9.78
C ILE A 67 10.27 3.88 11.01
N THR A 68 9.68 5.06 11.23
CA THR A 68 9.97 5.90 12.40
C THR A 68 9.44 5.28 13.69
N GLU A 69 10.04 5.59 14.84
CA GLU A 69 9.62 5.04 16.14
C GLU A 69 8.16 5.36 16.48
N LYS A 70 7.71 6.58 16.19
CA LYS A 70 6.30 6.96 16.34
C LYS A 70 5.37 6.02 15.57
N HIS A 71 5.75 5.70 14.33
CA HIS A 71 4.96 4.86 13.46
C HIS A 71 4.99 3.38 13.92
N LYS A 72 6.15 2.88 14.39
CA LYS A 72 6.25 1.55 15.02
C LYS A 72 5.35 1.44 16.25
N ARG A 73 5.34 2.47 17.11
CA ARG A 73 4.49 2.51 18.29
C ARG A 73 3.01 2.50 17.94
N GLN A 74 2.60 3.22 16.89
CA GLN A 74 1.20 3.19 16.41
C GLN A 74 0.79 1.80 15.93
N ILE A 75 1.64 1.12 15.15
CA ILE A 75 1.40 -0.25 14.70
C ILE A 75 1.28 -1.20 15.91
N SER A 76 2.21 -1.12 16.87
CA SER A 76 2.19 -1.95 18.08
C SER A 76 0.90 -1.77 18.88
N LYS A 77 0.46 -0.51 19.09
CA LYS A 77 -0.81 -0.21 19.76
C LYS A 77 -2.01 -0.81 19.05
N ALA A 78 -2.09 -0.67 17.72
CA ALA A 78 -3.22 -1.17 16.93
C ALA A 78 -3.29 -2.71 16.91
N LEU A 79 -2.15 -3.40 17.03
CA LEU A 79 -2.08 -4.86 16.99
C LEU A 79 -2.19 -5.52 18.37
N LYS A 80 -2.03 -4.76 19.45
CA LYS A 80 -2.05 -5.30 20.82
C LYS A 80 -3.39 -5.98 21.11
N GLY A 81 -3.34 -7.24 21.55
CA GLY A 81 -4.51 -8.03 21.92
C GLY A 81 -5.30 -8.62 20.75
N ARG A 82 -4.87 -8.43 19.49
CA ARG A 82 -5.52 -9.05 18.34
C ARG A 82 -5.39 -10.59 18.42
N PRO A 83 -6.49 -11.35 18.50
CA PRO A 83 -6.41 -12.81 18.59
C PRO A 83 -6.00 -13.42 17.24
N PHE A 84 -5.19 -14.48 17.29
CA PHE A 84 -4.87 -15.27 16.12
C PHE A 84 -5.95 -16.33 15.86
N THR A 85 -6.41 -16.43 14.61
CA THR A 85 -7.34 -17.48 14.17
C THR A 85 -6.69 -18.86 14.22
N LYS A 86 -7.50 -19.92 14.32
CA LYS A 86 -7.00 -21.31 14.33
C LYS A 86 -6.15 -21.63 13.11
N GLU A 87 -6.59 -21.21 11.92
CA GLU A 87 -5.84 -21.37 10.67
C GLU A 87 -4.49 -20.67 10.69
N HIS A 88 -4.43 -19.46 11.26
CA HIS A 88 -3.19 -18.72 11.39
C HIS A 88 -2.18 -19.45 12.28
N LYS A 89 -2.64 -19.95 13.45
CA LYS A 89 -1.83 -20.77 14.35
C LYS A 89 -1.31 -22.04 13.68
N MET A 90 -2.17 -22.73 12.92
CA MET A 90 -1.79 -23.94 12.18
C MET A 90 -0.73 -23.66 11.11
N ARG A 91 -0.84 -22.56 10.35
CA ARG A 91 0.20 -22.17 9.38
C ARG A 91 1.54 -21.89 10.04
N ILE A 92 1.54 -21.21 11.19
CA ILE A 92 2.75 -20.96 11.96
C ILE A 92 3.37 -22.29 12.39
N ALA A 93 2.58 -23.18 12.99
CA ALA A 93 3.04 -24.51 13.41
C ALA A 93 3.65 -25.31 12.24
N LYS A 94 2.99 -25.35 11.08
CA LYS A 94 3.49 -26.03 9.87
C LYS A 94 4.85 -25.52 9.41
N SER A 95 5.11 -24.21 9.54
CA SER A 95 6.40 -23.62 9.14
C SER A 95 7.57 -24.01 10.05
N PHE A 96 7.29 -24.47 11.26
CA PHE A 96 8.31 -24.95 12.20
C PHE A 96 8.66 -26.44 12.01
N ILE A 97 7.79 -27.21 11.36
CA ILE A 97 8.03 -28.64 11.11
C ILE A 97 9.17 -28.77 10.10
N GLY A 98 10.29 -29.35 10.53
CA GLY A 98 11.49 -29.55 9.70
C GLY A 98 12.49 -28.41 9.69
N ARG A 99 12.24 -27.31 10.42
CA ARG A 99 13.24 -26.26 10.62
C ARG A 99 14.20 -26.70 11.74
N PRO A 100 15.52 -26.78 11.50
CA PRO A 100 16.46 -27.10 12.57
C PRO A 100 16.33 -26.06 13.69
N ILE A 101 16.18 -26.54 14.93
CA ILE A 101 16.07 -25.69 16.12
C ILE A 101 17.47 -25.18 16.43
N GLY A 102 17.80 -24.00 15.92
CA GLY A 102 19.09 -23.34 16.13
C GLY A 102 19.70 -22.82 14.84
N ARG A 103 20.36 -21.65 14.92
CA ARG A 103 21.32 -21.25 13.89
C ARG A 103 22.51 -22.21 14.05
N PRO A 104 23.03 -22.86 12.99
CA PRO A 104 24.28 -23.58 13.12
C PRO A 104 25.33 -22.59 13.66
N ILE A 105 25.83 -22.89 14.85
CA ILE A 105 27.00 -22.24 15.44
C ILE A 105 28.19 -22.68 14.59
N GLY A 106 28.55 -21.84 13.64
CA GLY A 106 29.78 -21.91 12.85
C GLY A 106 30.51 -20.60 13.02
#